data_AF-A0A951MNU3-F1
#
_entry.id   AF-A0A951MNU3-F1
#
_cell.length_a   1.000
_cell.length_b   1.000
_cell.length_c   1.000
_cell.angle_alpha   90.00
_cell.angle_beta   90.00
_cell.angle_gamma   90.00
#
_symmetry.space_group_name_H-M   'P 1'
#
loop_
_entity.id
_entity.type
_entity.pdbx_description
1 polymer ?
#
loop_
_entity_poly.entity_id
_entity_poly.type
_entity_poly.pdbx_seq_one_letter_code
_entity_poly.pdbx_strand_id
1 'polypeptide(L)'
;MRQRGARLGTNSYLNSIDDASSVLNATHSGKAKVLSTNAGQNRAYVQYNNVTGYYNNNGVIISTNKFLIKGGKSSTVVPVHPSSTTFK
;
A
#
# COMPACT_ATOMS: atom_id res chain seq x y z
N MET A 1 -23.66 -2.18 -12.77
CA MET A 1 -23.06 -1.05 -13.52
C MET A 1 -21.64 -0.83 -13.03
N ARG A 2 -20.67 -0.87 -13.95
CA ARG A 2 -19.23 -0.67 -13.69
C ARG A 2 -18.89 0.83 -13.69
N GLN A 3 -17.90 1.19 -12.88
CA GLN A 3 -17.13 2.44 -12.86
C GLN A 3 -17.79 3.73 -12.35
N ARG A 4 -17.26 4.24 -11.23
CA ARG A 4 -16.95 5.65 -11.05
C ARG A 4 -15.57 5.77 -10.38
N GLY A 5 -14.52 5.61 -11.19
CA GLY A 5 -13.22 6.17 -10.87
C GLY A 5 -13.32 7.68 -10.95
N ALA A 6 -13.30 8.36 -9.81
CA ALA A 6 -13.36 9.82 -9.75
C ALA A 6 -12.53 10.34 -8.57
N ARG A 7 -11.21 10.26 -8.74
CA ARG A 7 -10.34 11.44 -8.75
C ARG A 7 -9.08 11.01 -9.49
N LEU A 8 -8.74 11.70 -10.57
CA LEU A 8 -7.36 11.80 -11.05
C LEU A 8 -6.58 12.51 -9.92
N GLY A 9 -6.37 11.81 -8.82
CA GLY A 9 -5.70 12.30 -7.64
C GLY A 9 -4.25 11.92 -7.78
N THR A 10 -3.35 12.87 -7.55
CA THR A 10 -1.89 12.74 -7.47
C THR A 10 -1.40 11.72 -6.43
N ASN A 11 -2.29 10.87 -5.90
CA ASN A 11 -2.08 10.00 -4.76
C ASN A 11 -2.26 8.54 -5.19
N SER A 12 -1.40 7.67 -4.66
CA SER A 12 -1.55 6.22 -4.77
C SER A 12 -2.89 5.73 -4.20
N TYR A 13 -3.46 4.67 -4.78
CA TYR A 13 -4.76 4.15 -4.37
C TYR A 13 -4.83 2.61 -4.43
N LEU A 14 -5.74 2.05 -3.64
CA LEU A 14 -6.16 0.64 -3.69
C LEU A 14 -7.55 0.56 -4.38
N ASN A 15 -7.96 -0.64 -4.83
CA ASN A 15 -9.28 -0.78 -5.46
C ASN A 15 -10.42 -0.72 -4.45
N SER A 16 -10.16 -1.09 -3.19
CA SER A 16 -11.16 -1.19 -2.14
C SER A 16 -10.57 -0.98 -0.74
N ILE A 17 -11.44 -0.78 0.25
CA ILE A 17 -11.06 -0.80 1.66
C ILE A 17 -10.69 -2.23 2.09
N ASP A 18 -11.35 -3.24 1.51
CA ASP A 18 -11.07 -4.66 1.77
C ASP A 18 -9.64 -5.04 1.39
N ASP A 19 -9.09 -4.45 0.33
CA ASP A 19 -7.68 -4.62 -0.06
C ASP A 19 -6.74 -4.10 1.04
N ALA A 20 -7.05 -2.94 1.62
CA ALA A 20 -6.27 -2.35 2.70
C ALA A 20 -6.30 -3.24 3.95
N SER A 21 -7.49 -3.71 4.33
CA SER A 21 -7.68 -4.66 5.43
C SER A 21 -6.94 -5.98 5.17
N SER A 22 -6.92 -6.47 3.93
CA SER A 22 -6.21 -7.69 3.55
C SER A 22 -4.70 -7.55 3.70
N VAL A 23 -4.13 -6.41 3.30
CA VAL A 23 -2.70 -6.12 3.50
C VAL A 23 -2.36 -6.03 4.99
N LEU A 24 -3.20 -5.35 5.80
CA LEU A 24 -3.01 -5.27 7.25
C LEU A 24 -3.08 -6.65 7.92
N ASN A 25 -4.10 -7.44 7.60
CA ASN A 25 -4.28 -8.78 8.13
C ASN A 25 -3.13 -9.70 7.72
N ALA A 26 -2.70 -9.67 6.46
CA ALA A 26 -1.56 -10.43 5.98
C ALA A 26 -0.25 -10.04 6.68
N THR A 27 -0.09 -8.75 7.01
CA THR A 27 1.06 -8.27 7.78
C THR A 27 1.04 -8.81 9.21
N HIS A 28 -0.10 -8.72 9.91
CA HIS A 28 -0.24 -9.25 11.26
C HIS A 28 -0.13 -10.78 11.33
N SER A 29 -0.59 -11.49 10.30
CA SER A 29 -0.57 -12.95 10.25
C SER A 29 0.73 -13.53 9.66
N GLY A 30 1.74 -12.70 9.35
CA GLY A 30 3.00 -13.15 8.74
C GLY A 30 2.89 -13.65 7.29
N LYS A 31 1.78 -13.39 6.60
CA LYS A 31 1.56 -13.76 5.19
C LYS A 31 2.13 -12.73 4.21
N ALA A 32 2.30 -11.48 4.65
CA ALA A 32 3.00 -10.46 3.89
C ALA A 32 4.50 -10.51 4.21
N LYS A 33 5.34 -10.29 3.20
CA LYS A 33 6.79 -10.19 3.39
C LYS A 33 7.11 -8.79 3.92
N VAL A 34 7.62 -8.69 5.14
CA VAL A 34 8.11 -7.42 5.68
C VAL A 34 9.43 -7.07 4.98
N LEU A 35 9.49 -5.91 4.34
CA LEU A 35 10.67 -5.40 3.63
C LEU A 35 11.53 -4.52 4.54
N SER A 36 10.90 -3.70 5.36
CA SER A 36 11.56 -2.80 6.32
C SER A 36 10.55 -2.33 7.36
N THR A 37 11.02 -1.98 8.56
CA THR A 37 10.21 -1.37 9.61
C THR A 37 10.94 -0.13 10.13
N ASN A 38 10.18 0.94 10.36
CA ASN A 38 10.63 2.13 11.05
C ASN A 38 9.70 2.36 12.25
N ALA A 39 10.07 1.75 13.37
CA ALA A 39 9.31 1.83 14.62
C ALA A 39 9.20 3.28 15.14
N GLY A 40 10.25 4.09 14.96
CA GLY A 40 10.28 5.49 15.38
C GLY A 40 9.24 6.38 14.67
N GLN A 41 8.78 5.98 13.49
CA GLN A 41 7.71 6.66 12.74
C GLN A 41 6.41 5.86 12.68
N ASN A 42 6.34 4.71 13.37
CA ASN A 42 5.24 3.76 13.30
C ASN A 42 4.93 3.33 11.86
N ARG A 43 5.97 2.95 11.10
CA ARG A 43 5.86 2.58 9.68
C ARG A 43 6.36 1.17 9.43
N ALA A 44 5.66 0.43 8.58
CA ALA A 44 6.09 -0.86 8.07
C ALA A 44 5.96 -0.90 6.55
N TYR A 45 7.03 -1.27 5.86
CA TYR A 45 7.03 -1.52 4.44
C TYR A 45 6.90 -3.02 4.22
N VAL A 46 5.88 -3.42 3.46
CA VAL A 46 5.52 -4.82 3.26
C VAL A 46 5.28 -5.09 1.78
N GLN A 47 5.46 -6.34 1.38
CA GLN A 47 5.06 -6.85 0.07
C GLN A 47 4.00 -7.93 0.27
N TYR A 48 2.87 -7.79 -0.42
CA TYR A 48 1.81 -8.78 -0.41
C TYR A 48 1.31 -9.04 -1.84
N ASN A 49 1.64 -10.22 -2.36
CA ASN A 49 1.43 -10.55 -3.78
C ASN A 49 -0.04 -10.72 -4.17
N ASN A 50 -0.95 -10.93 -3.21
CA ASN A 50 -2.37 -11.14 -3.51
C ASN A 50 -3.17 -9.84 -3.62
N VAL A 51 -2.56 -8.69 -3.35
CA VAL A 51 -3.20 -7.37 -3.50
C VAL A 51 -2.40 -6.55 -4.50
N THR A 52 -3.11 -5.96 -5.46
CA THR A 52 -2.53 -5.00 -6.41
C THR A 52 -3.00 -3.60 -6.04
N GLY A 53 -2.06 -2.76 -5.64
CA GLY A 53 -2.26 -1.32 -5.51
C GLY A 53 -1.72 -0.57 -6.71
N TYR A 54 -2.04 0.72 -6.77
CA TYR A 54 -1.62 1.62 -7.83
C TYR A 54 -0.83 2.76 -7.24
N TYR A 55 0.46 2.79 -7.53
CA TYR A 55 1.31 3.93 -7.26
C TYR A 55 1.07 4.97 -8.35
N ASN A 56 0.60 6.16 -7.97
CA ASN A 56 0.42 7.27 -8.90
C ASN A 56 1.52 8.31 -8.63
N ASN A 57 2.32 8.61 -9.65
CA ASN A 57 3.28 9.70 -9.63
C ASN A 57 2.96 10.66 -10.78
N ASN A 58 2.32 11.78 -10.47
CA ASN A 58 1.98 12.83 -11.43
C ASN A 58 1.24 12.33 -12.69
N GLY A 59 0.32 11.37 -12.53
CA GLY A 59 -0.48 10.81 -13.63
C GLY A 59 0.10 9.53 -14.24
N VAL A 60 1.34 9.16 -13.88
CA VAL A 60 1.89 7.84 -14.22
C VAL A 60 1.42 6.83 -13.19
N ILE A 61 0.56 5.91 -13.63
CA ILE A 61 -0.01 4.85 -12.79
C ILE A 61 0.81 3.57 -12.98
N ILE A 62 1.36 3.05 -11.88
CA ILE A 62 2.18 1.85 -11.86
C ILE A 62 1.57 0.86 -10.87
N SER A 63 1.27 -0.36 -11.33
CA SER A 63 0.82 -1.44 -10.46
C SER A 63 1.92 -1.86 -9.50
N THR A 64 1.58 -2.09 -8.24
CA THR A 64 2.52 -2.49 -7.20
C THR A 64 1.86 -3.44 -6.20
N ASN A 65 2.65 -4.36 -5.68
CA ASN A 65 2.31 -5.25 -4.57
C ASN A 65 3.10 -4.86 -3.29
N LYS A 66 3.73 -3.69 -3.30
CA LYS A 66 4.46 -3.14 -2.16
C LYS A 66 3.65 -2.03 -1.51
N PHE A 67 3.60 -2.06 -0.19
CA PHE A 67 2.76 -1.18 0.60
C PHE A 67 3.54 -0.60 1.78
N LEU A 68 3.26 0.66 2.08
CA LEU A 68 3.61 1.30 3.34
C LEU A 68 2.38 1.28 4.25
N ILE A 69 2.51 0.62 5.39
CA ILE A 69 1.56 0.69 6.49
C ILE A 69 2.03 1.78 7.44
N LYS A 70 1.20 2.80 7.62
CA LYS A 70 1.38 3.83 8.66
C LYS A 70 0.48 3.46 9.82
N GLY A 71 1.06 3.11 10.96
CA GLY A 71 0.35 2.89 12.20
C GLY A 71 -0.08 4.21 12.84
N GLY A 72 -1.15 4.16 13.62
CA GLY A 72 -1.72 5.30 14.33
C GLY A 72 -3.14 5.00 14.80
N LYS A 73 -3.90 6.03 15.19
CA LYS A 73 -5.32 5.89 15.56
C LYS A 73 -6.18 5.35 14.40
N SER A 74 -5.72 5.56 13.17
CA SER A 74 -6.26 4.93 11.96
C SER A 74 -5.11 4.46 11.09
N SER A 75 -4.93 3.14 11.01
CA SER A 75 -3.89 2.54 10.17
C SER A 75 -4.16 2.84 8.70
N THR A 76 -3.16 3.37 7.98
CA THR A 76 -3.28 3.71 6.57
C THR A 76 -2.37 2.82 5.74
N VAL A 77 -2.90 2.22 4.67
CA VAL A 77 -2.13 1.43 3.70
C VAL A 77 -1.93 2.25 2.43
N VAL A 78 -0.68 2.46 2.04
CA VAL A 78 -0.32 3.28 0.88
C VAL A 78 0.50 2.44 -0.10
N PRO A 79 0.08 2.28 -1.37
CA PRO A 79 0.91 1.65 -2.39
C PRO A 79 2.19 2.45 -2.64
N VAL A 80 3.34 1.77 -2.69
CA VAL A 80 4.65 2.39 -2.96
C VAL A 80 5.23 1.88 -4.28
N HIS A 81 6.15 2.65 -4.87
CA HIS A 81 6.76 2.30 -6.15
C HIS A 81 7.32 0.86 -6.16
N PRO A 82 7.03 0.03 -7.18
CA PRO A 82 7.40 -1.39 -7.18
C PRO A 82 8.92 -1.60 -7.20
N SER A 83 9.69 -0.70 -7.82
CA SER A 83 11.16 -0.73 -7.80
C SER A 83 11.77 -0.06 -6.55
N SER A 84 10.96 0.37 -5.58
CA SER A 84 11.50 0.90 -4.34
C SER A 84 12.24 -0.21 -3.60
N THR A 85 13.53 0.02 -3.35
CA THR A 85 14.43 -0.83 -2.55
C THR A 85 14.93 -0.09 -1.31
N THR A 86 14.86 1.24 -1.32
CA THR A 86 15.23 2.10 -0.21
C THR A 86 13.98 2.49 0.58
N PHE A 87 13.80 1.83 1.72
CA PHE A 87 12.70 2.09 2.65
C PHE A 87 13.27 2.83 3.87
N LYS A 88 12.99 4.13 3.98
CA LYS A 88 13.39 4.97 5.11
C LYS A 88 12.21 5.25 6.04
#